data_AF-A0A0C1IZ61-F1
#
_entry.id   AF-A0A0C1IZ61-F1
#
_cell.length_a   1.000
_cell.length_b   1.000
_cell.length_c   1.000
_cell.angle_alpha   90.00
_cell.angle_beta   90.00
_cell.angle_gamma   90.00
#
_symmetry.space_group_name_H-M   'P 1'
#
loop_
_entity.id
_entity.type
_entity.pdbx_description
1 polymer ?
#
loop_
_entity_poly.entity_id
_entity_poly.type
_entity_poly.pdbx_seq_one_letter_code
_entity_poly.pdbx_strand_id
1 'polypeptide(L)'
;MMLRSAIILCAVFSSAFSLAQTVNSEEYRKQLNEEYTSGLFSTDNAYMLVPDDDPASVGYWNVFQYLQGRVPGLNIRNAYSFGSTRVAYRGGRPAFFLDEMRVDQSVINNINVSDIALVKIFRAPFMGAIGGGPNGAIAVYTKRGDEE
;
A
#
# COMPACT_ATOMS: atom_id res chain seq x y z
N MET A 1 39.07 27.57 -29.23
CA MET A 1 38.96 26.98 -27.87
C MET A 1 37.61 27.39 -27.27
N MET A 2 36.50 26.85 -27.80
CA MET A 2 35.12 27.26 -27.46
C MET A 2 34.19 26.03 -27.43
N LEU A 3 34.52 25.01 -26.62
CA LEU A 3 33.72 23.78 -26.56
C LEU A 3 33.66 23.17 -25.16
N ARG A 4 33.37 23.98 -24.14
CA ARG A 4 33.19 23.49 -22.76
C ARG A 4 31.87 23.88 -22.08
N SER A 5 30.97 24.62 -22.73
CA SER A 5 29.73 25.12 -22.08
C SER A 5 28.45 24.31 -22.33
N ALA A 6 28.48 23.17 -23.01
CA ALA A 6 27.24 22.43 -23.38
C ALA A 6 26.90 21.23 -22.48
N ILE A 7 27.81 20.76 -21.62
CA ILE A 7 27.62 19.50 -20.88
C ILE A 7 26.90 19.71 -19.53
N ILE A 8 26.95 20.91 -18.96
CA ILE A 8 26.41 21.18 -17.62
C ILE A 8 24.87 21.32 -17.62
N LEU A 9 24.24 21.62 -18.76
CA LEU A 9 22.78 21.83 -18.82
C LEU A 9 21.96 20.52 -18.82
N CYS A 10 22.56 19.38 -19.21
CA CYS A 10 21.83 18.11 -19.33
C CYS A 10 21.63 17.38 -17.98
N ALA A 11 22.57 17.55 -17.03
CA ALA A 11 22.51 16.87 -15.73
C ALA A 11 21.49 17.49 -14.75
N VAL A 12 21.18 18.78 -14.91
CA VAL A 12 20.23 19.49 -14.02
C VAL A 12 18.77 19.29 -14.47
N PHE A 13 18.55 18.97 -15.74
CA PHE A 13 17.20 18.74 -16.28
C PHE A 13 16.65 17.35 -15.91
N SER A 14 17.52 16.34 -15.77
CA SER A 14 17.10 14.98 -15.38
C SER A 14 16.67 14.87 -13.91
N SER A 15 17.22 15.70 -13.01
CA SER A 15 16.86 15.70 -11.59
C SER A 15 15.56 16.46 -11.31
N ALA A 16 15.26 17.51 -12.08
CA ALA A 16 14.03 18.28 -11.94
C ALA A 16 12.77 17.51 -12.42
N PHE A 17 12.89 16.68 -13.47
CA PHE A 17 11.78 15.87 -13.97
C PHE A 17 11.36 14.76 -12.98
N SER A 18 12.33 14.16 -12.29
CA SER A 18 12.08 13.15 -11.24
C SER A 18 11.38 13.74 -10.00
N LEU A 19 11.72 14.97 -9.62
CA LEU A 19 11.07 15.70 -8.51
C LEU A 19 9.62 16.07 -8.84
N ALA A 20 9.32 16.52 -10.07
CA ALA A 20 7.97 16.86 -10.48
C ALA A 20 7.02 15.63 -10.48
N GLN A 21 7.52 14.46 -10.88
CA GLN A 21 6.74 13.22 -10.86
C GLN A 21 6.47 12.73 -9.43
N THR A 22 7.42 12.95 -8.52
CA THR A 22 7.28 12.59 -7.09
C THR A 22 6.29 13.50 -6.35
N VAL A 23 6.23 14.80 -6.68
CA VAL A 23 5.27 15.74 -6.06
C VAL A 23 3.82 15.34 -6.37
N ASN A 24 3.55 14.96 -7.61
CA ASN A 24 2.20 14.56 -8.03
C ASN A 24 1.75 13.24 -7.37
N SER A 25 2.65 12.28 -7.20
CA SER A 25 2.31 11.00 -6.56
C SER A 25 2.04 11.14 -5.07
N GLU A 26 2.82 11.96 -4.35
CA GLU A 26 2.58 12.19 -2.91
C GLU A 26 1.27 12.94 -2.66
N GLU A 27 0.93 13.92 -3.49
CA GLU A 27 -0.35 14.62 -3.41
C GLU A 27 -1.53 13.69 -3.71
N TYR A 28 -1.43 12.85 -4.75
CA TYR A 28 -2.44 11.85 -5.08
C TYR A 28 -2.67 10.86 -3.93
N ARG A 29 -1.58 10.37 -3.31
CA ARG A 29 -1.66 9.46 -2.16
C ARG A 29 -2.28 10.11 -0.94
N LYS A 30 -2.03 11.41 -0.74
CA LYS A 30 -2.67 12.18 0.32
C LYS A 30 -4.18 12.33 0.06
N GLN A 31 -4.59 12.62 -1.17
CA GLN A 31 -6.01 12.68 -1.55
C GLN A 31 -6.71 11.34 -1.31
N LEU A 32 -6.11 10.23 -1.76
CA LEU A 32 -6.64 8.89 -1.50
C LEU A 32 -6.75 8.60 0.01
N ASN A 33 -5.75 9.01 0.80
CA ASN A 33 -5.81 8.84 2.25
C ASN A 33 -6.97 9.63 2.87
N GLU A 34 -7.19 10.86 2.45
CA GLU A 34 -8.30 11.71 2.93
C GLU A 34 -9.67 11.18 2.50
N GLU A 35 -9.78 10.57 1.32
CA GLU A 35 -11.04 10.09 0.76
C GLU A 35 -11.50 8.74 1.32
N TYR A 36 -10.56 7.83 1.56
CA TYR A 36 -10.85 6.45 1.92
C TYR A 36 -10.72 6.15 3.41
N THR A 37 -9.99 6.97 4.16
CA THR A 37 -9.63 6.67 5.55
C THR A 37 -10.16 7.70 6.54
N SER A 38 -10.40 7.26 7.77
CA SER A 38 -11.02 8.04 8.82
C SER A 38 -10.37 7.77 10.18
N GLY A 39 -10.47 8.75 11.09
CA GLY A 39 -10.06 8.61 12.49
C GLY A 39 -8.63 8.08 12.68
N LEU A 40 -8.51 6.88 13.26
CA LEU A 40 -7.21 6.25 13.53
C LEU A 40 -6.55 5.64 12.29
N PHE A 41 -7.30 5.43 11.21
CA PHE A 41 -6.81 4.85 9.97
C PHE A 41 -6.17 5.88 9.04
N SER A 42 -6.45 7.17 9.23
CA SER A 42 -5.85 8.26 8.44
C SER A 42 -4.44 8.66 8.85
N THR A 43 -3.91 8.07 9.92
CA THR A 43 -2.54 8.33 10.37
C THR A 43 -1.49 8.00 9.31
N ASP A 44 -0.42 8.78 9.32
CA ASP A 44 0.77 8.58 8.48
C ASP A 44 1.71 7.48 9.01
N ASN A 45 1.44 6.94 10.21
CA ASN A 45 2.23 5.86 10.81
C ASN A 45 1.87 4.47 10.22
N ALA A 46 1.79 4.39 8.90
CA ALA A 46 1.48 3.19 8.15
C ALA A 46 2.24 3.18 6.82
N TYR A 47 2.55 1.99 6.32
CA TYR A 47 2.93 1.85 4.91
C TYR A 47 1.66 1.91 4.07
N MET A 48 1.58 2.85 3.13
CA MET A 48 0.48 2.94 2.18
C MET A 48 0.96 2.41 0.83
N LEU A 49 0.13 1.60 0.17
CA LEU A 49 0.37 1.10 -1.18
C LEU A 49 -0.89 1.36 -2.00
N VAL A 50 -0.70 1.81 -3.24
CA VAL A 50 -1.79 2.12 -4.18
C VAL A 50 -1.56 1.21 -5.38
N PRO A 51 -2.37 0.17 -5.57
CA PRO A 51 -2.18 -0.78 -6.67
C PRO A 51 -2.19 -0.12 -8.06
N ASP A 52 -2.97 0.94 -8.24
CA ASP A 52 -3.06 1.67 -9.51
C ASP A 52 -1.77 2.42 -9.89
N ASP A 53 -0.93 2.77 -8.91
CA ASP A 53 0.38 3.37 -9.13
C ASP A 53 1.44 2.34 -9.59
N ASP A 54 1.16 1.04 -9.47
CA ASP A 54 2.10 -0.05 -9.79
C ASP A 54 1.58 -0.89 -10.97
N PRO A 55 2.14 -0.76 -12.19
CA PRO A 55 1.73 -1.56 -13.33
C PRO A 55 1.84 -3.09 -13.12
N ALA A 56 2.66 -3.54 -12.17
CA ALA A 56 2.76 -4.96 -11.84
C ALA A 56 1.52 -5.47 -11.06
N SER A 57 0.68 -4.58 -10.52
CA SER A 57 -0.53 -4.94 -9.75
C SER A 57 -1.49 -5.84 -10.53
N VAL A 58 -1.61 -5.62 -11.84
CA VAL A 58 -2.46 -6.37 -12.79
C VAL A 58 -2.11 -7.87 -12.84
N GLY A 59 -0.87 -8.24 -12.49
CA GLY A 59 -0.42 -9.64 -12.50
C GLY A 59 -0.82 -10.45 -11.26
N TYR A 60 -1.42 -9.82 -10.25
CA TYR A 60 -1.74 -10.47 -8.98
C TYR A 60 -3.24 -10.66 -8.80
N TRP A 61 -3.64 -11.88 -8.42
CA TRP A 61 -5.04 -12.24 -8.24
C TRP A 61 -5.63 -11.83 -6.90
N ASN A 62 -4.78 -11.61 -5.90
CA ASN A 62 -5.20 -11.19 -4.58
C ASN A 62 -4.19 -10.25 -3.93
N VAL A 63 -4.65 -9.50 -2.95
CA VAL A 63 -3.83 -8.50 -2.25
C VAL A 63 -2.60 -9.09 -1.56
N PHE A 64 -2.66 -10.33 -1.05
CA PHE A 64 -1.51 -10.93 -0.37
C PHE A 64 -0.39 -11.32 -1.32
N GLN A 65 -0.71 -11.68 -2.57
CA GLN A 65 0.30 -11.85 -3.61
C GLN A 65 0.94 -10.51 -3.96
N TYR A 66 0.12 -9.46 -4.11
CA TYR A 66 0.61 -8.10 -4.38
C TYR A 66 1.53 -7.59 -3.26
N LEU A 67 1.16 -7.77 -1.99
CA LEU A 67 1.96 -7.30 -0.85
C LEU A 67 3.26 -8.09 -0.64
N GLN A 68 3.44 -9.23 -1.29
CA GLN A 68 4.61 -10.09 -1.09
C GLN A 68 5.89 -9.38 -1.54
N GLY A 69 6.81 -9.15 -0.60
CA GLY A 69 8.08 -8.47 -0.86
C GLY A 69 8.00 -6.95 -0.96
N ARG A 70 6.80 -6.34 -0.90
CA ARG A 70 6.64 -4.87 -0.95
C ARG A 70 6.73 -4.20 0.42
N VAL A 71 6.38 -4.92 1.50
CA VAL A 71 6.34 -4.35 2.86
C VAL A 71 7.43 -4.98 3.75
N PRO A 72 8.35 -4.19 4.31
CA PRO A 72 9.36 -4.69 5.23
C PRO A 72 8.75 -5.34 6.47
N GLY A 73 9.21 -6.55 6.79
CA GLY A 73 8.74 -7.30 7.96
C GLY A 73 7.37 -7.98 7.78
N LEU A 74 6.76 -7.89 6.59
CA LEU A 74 5.60 -8.67 6.21
C LEU A 74 6.05 -9.99 5.60
N ASN A 75 5.72 -11.10 6.25
CA ASN A 75 5.97 -12.45 5.76
C ASN A 75 4.64 -13.10 5.36
N ILE A 76 4.49 -13.36 4.07
CA ILE A 76 3.31 -14.03 3.52
C ILE A 76 3.77 -15.39 2.98
N ARG A 77 3.13 -16.45 3.46
CA ARG A 77 3.33 -17.83 3.00
C ARG A 77 2.07 -18.32 2.31
N ASN A 78 2.24 -19.12 1.28
CA ASN A 78 1.14 -19.70 0.49
C ASN A 78 0.19 -18.64 -0.11
N ALA A 79 0.71 -17.49 -0.55
CA ALA A 79 -0.10 -16.39 -1.13
C ALA A 79 -0.95 -16.84 -2.36
N TYR A 80 -0.51 -17.89 -3.04
CA TYR A 80 -1.17 -18.47 -4.21
C TYR A 80 -2.23 -19.53 -3.87
N SER A 81 -2.43 -19.86 -2.60
CA SER A 81 -3.33 -20.93 -2.17
C SER A 81 -4.46 -20.37 -1.31
N PHE A 82 -5.67 -20.35 -1.89
CA PHE A 82 -6.87 -19.90 -1.20
C PHE A 82 -7.13 -20.74 0.07
N GLY A 83 -7.35 -20.06 1.20
CA GLY A 83 -7.65 -20.69 2.49
C GLY A 83 -6.45 -21.20 3.29
N SER A 84 -5.24 -21.25 2.72
CA SER A 84 -4.02 -21.67 3.44
C SER A 84 -2.96 -20.57 3.58
N THR A 85 -3.23 -19.38 3.04
CA THR A 85 -2.37 -18.20 3.19
C THR A 85 -2.09 -17.93 4.67
N ARG A 86 -0.82 -17.78 5.03
CA ARG A 86 -0.41 -17.35 6.38
C ARG A 86 0.31 -16.02 6.29
N VAL A 87 -0.20 -15.03 7.03
CA VAL A 87 0.36 -13.69 7.08
C VAL A 87 0.90 -13.44 8.48
N ALA A 88 2.17 -13.04 8.55
CA ALA A 88 2.82 -12.58 9.77
C ALA A 88 3.46 -11.22 9.53
N TYR A 89 3.21 -10.26 10.41
CA TYR A 89 3.84 -8.95 10.40
C TYR A 89 4.71 -8.81 11.64
N ARG A 90 6.01 -8.59 11.42
CA ARG A 90 7.06 -8.51 12.46
C ARG A 90 7.03 -9.68 13.46
N GLY A 91 6.70 -10.89 12.98
CA GLY A 91 6.72 -12.12 13.76
C GLY A 91 5.37 -12.53 14.37
N GLY A 92 4.33 -11.71 14.28
CA GLY A 92 2.99 -12.04 14.80
C GLY A 92 1.87 -11.87 13.77
N ARG A 93 0.67 -12.34 14.09
CA ARG A 93 -0.50 -12.20 13.19
C ARG A 93 -1.07 -10.77 13.31
N PRO A 94 -1.11 -9.98 12.22
CA PRO A 94 -1.73 -8.66 12.24
C PRO A 94 -3.26 -8.76 12.31
N ALA A 95 -3.92 -7.67 12.69
CA ALA A 95 -5.36 -7.53 12.52
C ALA A 95 -5.70 -7.18 11.06
N PHE A 96 -6.87 -7.62 10.58
CA PHE A 96 -7.32 -7.39 9.20
C PHE A 96 -8.56 -6.52 9.19
N PHE A 97 -8.59 -5.55 8.28
CA PHE A 97 -9.70 -4.64 8.08
C PHE A 97 -10.01 -4.50 6.59
N LEU A 98 -11.29 -4.45 6.26
CA LEU A 98 -11.83 -4.12 4.97
C LEU A 98 -12.68 -2.87 5.16
N ASP A 99 -12.33 -1.76 4.53
CA ASP A 99 -13.02 -0.47 4.68
C ASP A 99 -13.28 -0.11 6.16
N GLU A 100 -12.21 -0.20 6.97
CA GLU A 100 -12.21 0.04 8.43
C GLU A 100 -13.01 -0.98 9.28
N MET A 101 -13.71 -1.91 8.64
CA MET A 101 -14.44 -3.00 9.29
C MET A 101 -13.52 -4.19 9.54
N ARG A 102 -13.51 -4.70 10.76
CA ARG A 102 -12.69 -5.89 11.10
C ARG A 102 -13.23 -7.12 10.37
N VAL A 103 -12.34 -7.80 9.67
CA VAL A 103 -12.65 -9.04 8.93
C VAL A 103 -11.62 -10.12 9.22
N ASP A 104 -11.90 -11.35 8.78
CA ASP A 104 -10.91 -12.41 8.76
C ASP A 104 -9.99 -12.30 7.53
N GLN A 105 -8.81 -12.89 7.63
CA GLN A 105 -7.85 -12.97 6.54
C GLN A 105 -8.45 -13.61 5.26
N SER A 106 -9.34 -14.59 5.42
CA SER A 106 -10.01 -15.26 4.30
C SER A 106 -10.82 -14.30 3.44
N VAL A 107 -11.50 -13.32 4.03
CA VAL A 107 -12.28 -12.31 3.30
C VAL A 107 -11.35 -11.49 2.41
N ILE A 108 -10.26 -10.98 2.98
CA ILE A 108 -9.27 -10.17 2.26
C ILE A 108 -8.60 -10.96 1.12
N ASN A 109 -8.38 -12.26 1.30
CA ASN A 109 -7.75 -13.11 0.28
C ASN A 109 -8.64 -13.33 -0.97
N ASN A 110 -9.94 -13.06 -0.88
CA ASN A 110 -10.88 -13.19 -1.99
C ASN A 110 -11.07 -11.89 -2.79
N ILE A 111 -10.45 -10.78 -2.37
CA ILE A 111 -10.55 -9.49 -3.05
C ILE A 111 -9.51 -9.42 -4.16
N ASN A 112 -9.96 -9.09 -5.38
CA ASN A 112 -9.09 -8.87 -6.52
C ASN A 112 -8.30 -7.57 -6.35
N VAL A 113 -7.06 -7.54 -6.83
CA VAL A 113 -6.20 -6.35 -6.77
C VAL A 113 -6.76 -5.20 -7.60
N SER A 114 -7.49 -5.48 -8.68
CA SER A 114 -8.20 -4.48 -9.49
C SER A 114 -9.20 -3.64 -8.70
N ASP A 115 -9.80 -4.24 -7.69
CA ASP A 115 -10.91 -3.66 -6.94
C ASP A 115 -10.41 -2.87 -5.72
N ILE A 116 -9.09 -2.75 -5.56
CA ILE A 116 -8.45 -2.13 -4.40
C ILE A 116 -7.98 -0.72 -4.75
N ALA A 117 -8.47 0.28 -4.01
CA ALA A 117 -8.02 1.66 -4.14
C ALA A 117 -6.69 1.88 -3.42
N LEU A 118 -6.60 1.42 -2.16
CA LEU A 118 -5.34 1.46 -1.40
C LEU A 118 -5.26 0.38 -0.33
N VAL A 119 -4.05 0.12 0.12
CA VAL A 119 -3.74 -0.80 1.23
C VAL A 119 -2.86 -0.07 2.24
N LYS A 120 -3.28 -0.07 3.52
CA LYS A 120 -2.49 0.48 4.63
C LYS A 120 -2.03 -0.61 5.58
N ILE A 121 -0.74 -0.64 5.87
CA ILE A 121 -0.11 -1.55 6.83
C ILE A 121 0.37 -0.73 8.02
N PHE A 122 -0.39 -0.79 9.11
CA PHE A 122 -0.12 -0.07 10.35
C PHE A 122 0.90 -0.82 11.20
N ARG A 123 1.88 -0.06 11.69
CA ARG A 123 2.90 -0.57 12.61
C ARG A 123 2.27 -0.87 13.97
N ALA A 124 2.82 -1.87 14.67
CA ALA A 124 2.43 -2.13 16.06
C ALA A 124 2.95 -1.00 16.98
N PRO A 125 2.19 -0.61 18.03
CA PRO A 125 0.80 -0.97 18.31
C PRO A 125 -0.20 -0.18 17.46
N PHE A 126 -1.29 -0.82 17.00
CA PHE A 126 -2.37 -0.14 16.28
C PHE A 126 -3.63 -0.04 17.14
N MET A 127 -3.93 1.17 17.61
CA MET A 127 -5.04 1.44 18.53
C MET A 127 -6.43 1.24 17.91
N GLY A 128 -6.56 1.25 16.58
CA GLY A 128 -7.81 0.92 15.89
C GLY A 128 -8.16 -0.57 15.96
N ALA A 129 -7.23 -1.42 16.41
CA ALA A 129 -7.50 -2.82 16.69
C ALA A 129 -7.90 -3.04 18.15
N ILE A 130 -8.94 -3.86 18.37
CA ILE A 130 -9.35 -4.33 19.69
C ILE A 130 -8.12 -4.96 20.38
N GLY A 131 -7.80 -4.48 21.59
CA GLY A 131 -6.60 -4.91 22.34
C GLY A 131 -5.28 -4.28 21.87
N GLY A 132 -5.32 -3.17 21.13
CA GLY A 132 -4.13 -2.38 20.76
C GLY A 132 -3.28 -2.95 19.62
N GLY A 133 -3.78 -3.98 18.91
CA GLY A 133 -3.12 -4.52 17.71
C GLY A 133 -1.63 -4.80 17.91
N PRO A 134 -1.26 -5.77 18.78
CA PRO A 134 0.13 -5.97 19.21
C PRO A 134 1.10 -6.30 18.08
N ASN A 135 0.58 -6.76 16.93
CA ASN A 135 1.35 -7.08 15.74
C ASN A 135 0.97 -6.17 14.55
N GLY A 136 0.36 -5.01 14.81
CA GLY A 136 -0.09 -4.07 13.79
C GLY A 136 -1.40 -4.48 13.11
N ALA A 137 -1.69 -3.85 11.99
CA ALA A 137 -2.90 -4.09 11.22
C ALA A 137 -2.67 -3.92 9.71
N ILE A 138 -3.48 -4.61 8.92
CA ILE A 138 -3.58 -4.45 7.46
C ILE A 138 -5.01 -4.04 7.17
N ALA A 139 -5.19 -2.85 6.61
CA ALA A 139 -6.46 -2.35 6.11
C ALA A 139 -6.42 -2.31 4.58
N VAL A 140 -7.45 -2.88 3.96
CA VAL A 140 -7.67 -2.86 2.52
C VAL A 140 -8.91 -2.02 2.25
N TYR A 141 -8.81 -1.11 1.28
CA TYR A 141 -9.91 -0.25 0.88
C TYR A 141 -10.30 -0.59 -0.55
N THR A 142 -11.58 -0.87 -0.77
CA THR A 142 -12.09 -1.16 -2.11
C THR A 142 -12.47 0.10 -2.86
N LYS A 143 -12.29 0.12 -4.17
CA LYS A 143 -12.72 1.21 -5.05
C LYS A 143 -14.22 1.43 -4.92
N ARG A 144 -14.65 2.70 -4.91
CA ARG A 144 -16.07 3.06 -5.00
C ARG A 144 -16.50 3.01 -6.47
N GLY A 145 -17.79 2.77 -6.72
CA GLY A 145 -18.33 2.46 -8.07
C GLY A 145 -18.14 3.54 -9.15
N ASP A 146 -17.57 4.70 -8.82
CA ASP A 146 -17.24 5.75 -9.77
C ASP A 146 -15.76 5.69 -10.27
N GLU A 147 -14.96 4.74 -9.75
CA GLU A 147 -13.51 4.62 -9.96
C GLU A 147 -13.07 3.34 -10.71
N GLU A 148 -13.99 2.68 -11.44
CA GLU A 148 -13.72 1.47 -12.24
C GLU A 148 -13.07 1.75 -13.61
#